data_AF-A0A314YGA2-F1
#
_entry.id   AF-A0A314YGA2-F1
#
_cell.length_a   1.000
_cell.length_b   1.000
_cell.length_c   1.000
_cell.angle_alpha   90.00
_cell.angle_beta   90.00
_cell.angle_gamma   90.00
#
_symmetry.space_group_name_H-M   'P 1'
#
loop_
_entity.id
_entity.type
_entity.pdbx_description
1 polymer ?
#
loop_
_entity_poly.entity_id
_entity_poly.type
_entity_poly.pdbx_seq_one_letter_code
_entity_poly.pdbx_strand_id
1 'polypeptide(L)'
;MLGTATKLRSPMPYSWDIVGYANGLFCVLNYVEGGIALWNPSIQKLKKIPDSNGQPPPLELDYGFGYDSTNDDLKVVQIVELANEEDIVVSHQVSVYSLKANSWKRIQDIPSSSYGFSVGFCDIVLLNGALGWLMCDELLDPQCIIVTLDLASEKYRVFPIPVDRVDIEDRYKPDLKILGDYLCICLNFRSRRDVWIMKEYGETESWSLLYSIDKQPNVYGKPLAFSKNGEMVLLEILGNGYSRLSWYDLEKKSVKQVEISGLRNFLTTICWGICWGSLCLLDGDC
;
A
#
# COMPACT_ATOMS: atom_id res chain seq x y z
N MET A 1 10.65 20.11 11.43
CA MET A 1 10.80 20.76 10.12
C MET A 1 10.88 19.64 9.10
N LEU A 2 9.94 19.57 8.15
CA LEU A 2 10.08 18.67 6.99
C LEU A 2 11.27 19.19 6.16
N GLY A 3 12.16 18.30 5.72
CA GLY A 3 13.40 18.66 5.04
C GLY A 3 13.19 19.20 3.62
N THR A 4 14.29 19.40 2.89
CA THR A 4 14.25 19.75 1.46
C THR A 4 13.94 18.52 0.62
N ALA A 5 12.99 18.63 -0.32
CA ALA A 5 12.71 17.56 -1.26
C ALA A 5 13.84 17.43 -2.29
N THR A 6 14.27 16.21 -2.59
CA THR A 6 15.25 15.93 -3.64
C THR A 6 14.57 15.20 -4.79
N LYS A 7 14.76 15.71 -6.02
CA LYS A 7 14.23 15.06 -7.22
C LYS A 7 15.11 13.87 -7.60
N LEU A 8 14.53 12.68 -7.64
CA LEU A 8 15.18 11.49 -8.20
C LEU A 8 15.00 11.45 -9.72
N ARG A 9 15.96 10.83 -10.42
CA ARG A 9 15.82 10.53 -11.85
C ARG A 9 14.88 9.34 -12.00
N SER A 10 13.95 9.44 -12.94
CA SER A 10 13.01 8.35 -13.23
C SER A 10 13.77 7.08 -13.63
N PRO A 11 13.41 5.88 -13.10
CA PRO A 11 13.99 4.61 -13.53
C PRO A 11 13.59 4.23 -14.96
N MET A 12 12.46 4.76 -15.45
CA MET A 12 11.89 4.41 -16.75
C MET A 12 11.28 5.65 -17.44
N PRO A 13 11.23 5.70 -18.78
CA PRO A 13 10.70 6.84 -19.53
C PRO A 13 9.16 6.88 -19.63
N TYR A 14 8.46 5.77 -19.41
CA TYR A 14 7.01 5.62 -19.60
C TYR A 14 6.23 5.58 -18.27
N SER A 15 4.94 5.19 -18.29
CA SER A 15 4.10 5.08 -17.08
C SER A 15 4.57 3.92 -16.19
N TRP A 16 4.87 4.21 -14.92
CA TRP A 16 5.28 3.23 -13.91
C TRP A 16 4.79 3.66 -12.52
N ASP A 17 4.72 2.70 -11.60
CA ASP A 17 4.38 2.94 -10.20
C ASP A 17 5.34 2.24 -9.23
N ILE A 18 5.37 2.68 -7.97
CA ILE A 18 6.08 2.06 -6.85
C ILE A 18 5.13 1.06 -6.19
N VAL A 19 5.51 -0.21 -6.22
CA VAL A 19 4.84 -1.29 -5.50
C VAL A 19 5.19 -1.26 -4.01
N GLY A 20 6.44 -0.93 -3.70
CA GLY A 20 6.92 -0.85 -2.32
C GLY A 20 8.40 -0.53 -2.25
N TYR A 21 8.92 -0.42 -1.03
CA TYR A 21 10.34 -0.19 -0.79
C TYR A 21 10.83 -1.02 0.39
N ALA A 22 12.10 -1.42 0.34
CA ALA A 22 12.79 -2.09 1.44
C ALA A 22 14.30 -2.01 1.23
N ASN A 23 15.07 -1.81 2.30
CA ASN A 23 16.54 -1.81 2.29
C ASN A 23 17.17 -0.91 1.20
N GLY A 24 16.59 0.27 0.95
CA GLY A 24 17.07 1.22 -0.06
C GLY A 24 16.75 0.85 -1.52
N LEU A 25 16.01 -0.23 -1.75
CA LEU A 25 15.50 -0.65 -3.04
C LEU A 25 14.01 -0.35 -3.16
N PHE A 26 13.60 0.05 -4.35
CA PHE A 26 12.20 0.22 -4.73
C PHE A 26 11.80 -0.92 -5.65
N CYS A 27 10.64 -1.50 -5.39
CA CYS A 27 9.96 -2.37 -6.35
C CYS A 27 9.06 -1.50 -7.20
N VAL A 28 9.21 -1.57 -8.53
CA VAL A 28 8.48 -0.75 -9.49
C VAL A 28 7.76 -1.61 -10.52
N LEU A 29 6.55 -1.20 -10.87
CA LEU A 29 5.69 -1.81 -11.89
C LEU A 29 5.73 -0.96 -13.16
N ASN A 30 5.95 -1.59 -14.31
CA ASN A 30 5.89 -0.93 -15.61
C ASN A 30 4.54 -1.24 -16.29
N TYR A 31 3.70 -0.22 -16.48
CA TYR A 31 2.39 -0.41 -17.10
C TYR A 31 2.44 -0.63 -18.62
N VAL A 32 3.54 -0.26 -19.28
CA VAL A 32 3.65 -0.31 -20.74
C VAL A 32 4.25 -1.62 -21.22
N GLU A 33 5.41 -2.00 -20.67
CA GLU A 33 6.06 -3.27 -21.02
C GLU A 33 5.53 -4.45 -20.21
N GLY A 34 4.76 -4.17 -19.15
CA GLY A 34 4.41 -5.14 -18.12
C GLY A 34 5.60 -5.48 -17.22
N GLY A 35 5.29 -6.14 -16.11
CA GLY A 35 6.29 -6.75 -15.24
C GLY A 35 6.89 -5.82 -14.18
N ILE A 36 7.68 -6.45 -13.32
CA ILE A 36 8.26 -5.86 -12.11
C ILE A 36 9.76 -5.70 -12.24
N ALA A 37 10.30 -4.64 -11.65
CA ALA A 37 11.73 -4.45 -11.49
C ALA A 37 12.10 -3.93 -10.11
N LEU A 38 13.32 -4.23 -9.67
CA LEU A 38 13.94 -3.62 -8.50
C LEU A 38 14.83 -2.46 -8.95
N TRP A 39 14.64 -1.31 -8.35
CA TRP A 39 15.38 -0.09 -8.64
C TRP A 39 16.16 0.40 -7.42
N ASN A 40 17.46 0.62 -7.62
CA ASN A 40 18.30 1.34 -6.66
C ASN A 40 18.53 2.78 -7.19
N PRO A 41 17.90 3.80 -6.59
CA PRO A 41 18.06 5.19 -7.04
C PRO A 41 19.47 5.74 -6.82
N SER A 42 20.19 5.28 -5.79
CA SER A 42 21.52 5.79 -5.41
C SER A 42 22.57 5.47 -6.48
N ILE A 43 22.49 4.28 -7.09
CA ILE A 43 23.40 3.84 -8.15
C ILE A 43 22.75 3.81 -9.54
N GLN A 44 21.49 4.23 -9.65
CA GLN A 44 20.69 4.25 -10.88
C GLN A 44 20.65 2.91 -11.61
N LYS A 45 20.62 1.79 -10.87
CA LYS A 45 20.54 0.44 -11.45
C LYS A 45 19.13 -0.12 -11.32
N LEU A 46 18.71 -0.81 -12.37
CA LEU A 46 17.43 -1.51 -12.45
C LEU A 46 17.70 -3.00 -12.70
N LYS A 47 17.06 -3.88 -11.93
CA LYS A 47 17.04 -5.32 -12.15
C LYS A 47 15.61 -5.75 -12.49
N LYS A 48 15.36 -6.17 -13.72
CA LYS A 48 14.08 -6.76 -14.11
C LYS A 48 13.89 -8.10 -13.37
N ILE A 49 12.69 -8.32 -12.84
CA ILE A 49 12.29 -9.60 -12.26
C ILE A 49 11.73 -10.45 -13.41
N PRO A 50 12.13 -11.73 -13.54
CA PRO A 50 11.56 -12.61 -14.55
C PRO A 50 10.05 -12.73 -14.36
N ASP A 51 9.30 -12.89 -15.45
CA ASP A 51 7.86 -13.12 -15.35
C ASP A 51 7.57 -14.45 -14.64
N SER A 52 6.45 -14.50 -13.93
CA SER A 52 5.89 -15.77 -13.46
C SER A 52 5.26 -16.48 -14.65
N ASN A 53 5.63 -17.74 -14.88
CA ASN A 53 5.23 -18.45 -16.09
C ASN A 53 3.71 -18.68 -16.19
N GLY A 54 3.14 -18.41 -17.37
CA GLY A 54 2.12 -19.24 -18.02
C GLY A 54 0.68 -19.24 -17.45
N GLN A 55 0.25 -18.17 -16.80
CA GLN A 55 -1.14 -18.07 -16.32
C GLN A 55 -2.09 -17.53 -17.41
N PRO A 56 -3.37 -17.94 -17.40
CA PRO A 56 -4.41 -17.28 -18.19
C PRO A 56 -4.44 -15.77 -17.87
N PRO A 57 -4.98 -14.93 -18.78
CA PRO A 57 -5.14 -13.50 -18.50
C PRO A 57 -5.95 -13.34 -17.21
N PRO A 58 -5.39 -12.72 -16.17
CA PRO A 58 -6.07 -12.56 -14.89
C PRO A 58 -7.16 -11.50 -15.00
N LEU A 59 -8.15 -11.56 -14.10
CA LEU A 59 -9.10 -10.45 -13.92
C LEU A 59 -8.35 -9.23 -13.35
N GLU A 60 -7.56 -9.48 -12.31
CA GLU A 60 -6.71 -8.48 -11.67
C GLU A 60 -5.35 -9.08 -11.30
N LEU A 61 -4.31 -8.23 -11.34
CA LEU A 61 -2.93 -8.60 -11.06
C LEU A 61 -2.28 -7.56 -10.16
N ASP A 62 -1.98 -7.97 -8.93
CA ASP A 62 -1.38 -7.11 -7.91
C ASP A 62 -0.01 -7.63 -7.46
N TYR A 63 0.78 -6.69 -6.95
CA TYR A 63 2.11 -6.99 -6.42
C TYR A 63 2.29 -6.38 -5.04
N GLY A 64 3.04 -7.10 -4.21
CA GLY A 64 3.55 -6.63 -2.93
C GLY A 64 5.06 -6.81 -2.87
N PHE A 65 5.73 -5.99 -2.07
CA PHE A 65 7.19 -6.06 -1.91
C PHE A 65 7.58 -5.86 -0.47
N GLY A 66 8.51 -6.68 0.01
CA GLY A 66 9.03 -6.53 1.36
C GLY A 66 10.28 -7.33 1.65
N TYR A 67 10.83 -7.06 2.83
CA TYR A 67 12.00 -7.75 3.36
C TYR A 67 11.58 -8.79 4.39
N ASP A 68 11.98 -10.02 4.15
CA ASP A 68 11.89 -11.13 5.09
C ASP A 68 13.17 -11.15 5.93
N SER A 69 13.08 -10.52 7.11
CA SER A 69 14.21 -10.44 8.04
C SER A 69 14.64 -11.79 8.63
N THR A 70 13.76 -12.80 8.61
CA THR A 70 14.06 -14.12 9.18
C THR A 70 14.99 -14.91 8.26
N ASN A 71 14.73 -14.85 6.95
CA ASN A 71 15.52 -15.57 5.94
C ASN A 71 16.57 -14.70 5.25
N ASP A 72 16.64 -13.41 5.60
CA ASP A 72 17.49 -12.40 4.98
C ASP A 72 17.32 -12.42 3.45
N ASP A 73 16.09 -12.09 3.03
CA ASP A 73 15.68 -12.14 1.63
C ASP A 73 14.69 -11.03 1.29
N LEU A 74 14.81 -10.50 0.08
CA LEU A 74 13.84 -9.57 -0.47
C LEU A 74 12.86 -10.36 -1.33
N LYS A 75 11.57 -10.18 -1.03
CA LYS A 75 10.50 -10.94 -1.65
C LYS A 75 9.56 -10.03 -2.41
N VAL A 76 9.18 -10.47 -3.61
CA VAL A 76 8.06 -9.91 -4.36
C VAL A 76 6.94 -10.92 -4.29
N VAL A 77 5.76 -10.48 -3.89
CA VAL A 77 4.54 -11.30 -3.91
C VAL A 77 3.73 -10.85 -5.11
N GLN A 78 3.31 -11.81 -5.91
CA GLN A 78 2.36 -11.61 -7.00
C GLN A 78 1.06 -12.27 -6.59
N ILE A 79 -0.05 -11.54 -6.76
CA ILE A 79 -1.39 -12.06 -6.55
C ILE A 79 -2.18 -11.92 -7.84
N VAL A 80 -2.76 -13.03 -8.26
CA VAL A 80 -3.55 -13.15 -9.49
C VAL A 80 -4.98 -13.49 -9.09
N GLU A 81 -5.91 -12.60 -9.40
CA GLU A 81 -7.34 -12.87 -9.28
C GLU A 81 -7.85 -13.56 -10.53
N LEU A 82 -8.46 -14.74 -10.35
CA LEU A 82 -9.05 -15.51 -11.43
C LEU A 82 -10.57 -15.43 -11.32
N ALA A 83 -11.21 -15.21 -12.46
CA ALA A 83 -12.66 -15.20 -12.60
C ALA A 83 -13.13 -16.29 -13.57
N ASN A 84 -14.41 -16.65 -13.45
CA ASN A 84 -15.09 -17.50 -14.44
C ASN A 84 -15.50 -16.66 -15.68
N GLU A 85 -16.20 -17.28 -16.64
CA GLU A 85 -16.66 -16.62 -17.87
C GLU A 85 -17.70 -15.51 -17.62
N GLU A 86 -18.25 -15.41 -16.41
CA GLU A 86 -19.21 -14.39 -15.99
C GLU A 86 -18.54 -13.25 -15.18
N ASP A 87 -17.20 -13.17 -15.21
CA ASP A 87 -16.37 -12.23 -14.45
C ASP A 87 -16.56 -12.34 -12.92
N ILE A 88 -17.02 -13.50 -12.43
CA ILE A 88 -17.15 -13.78 -11.00
C ILE A 88 -15.83 -14.37 -10.50
N VAL A 89 -15.26 -13.74 -9.46
CA VAL A 89 -14.05 -14.21 -8.79
C VAL A 89 -14.23 -15.63 -8.27
N VAL A 90 -13.28 -16.51 -8.62
CA VAL A 90 -13.29 -17.93 -8.22
C VAL A 90 -12.10 -18.32 -7.36
N SER A 91 -10.96 -17.64 -7.48
CA SER A 91 -9.76 -17.93 -6.70
C SER A 91 -8.71 -16.84 -6.81
N HIS A 92 -7.82 -16.78 -5.82
CA HIS A 92 -6.66 -15.89 -5.80
C HIS A 92 -5.39 -16.70 -5.70
N GLN A 93 -4.62 -16.67 -6.78
CA GLN A 93 -3.36 -17.35 -6.88
C GLN A 93 -2.23 -16.47 -6.38
N VAL A 94 -1.37 -17.01 -5.52
CA VAL A 94 -0.25 -16.26 -4.93
C VAL A 94 1.07 -16.95 -5.22
N SER A 95 1.99 -16.20 -5.81
CA SER A 95 3.37 -16.61 -6.06
C SER A 95 4.33 -15.66 -5.36
N VAL A 96 5.41 -16.20 -4.81
CA VAL A 96 6.46 -15.44 -4.13
C VAL A 96 7.76 -15.60 -4.88
N TYR A 97 8.33 -14.49 -5.32
CA TYR A 97 9.69 -14.43 -5.85
C TYR A 97 10.66 -14.19 -4.71
N SER A 98 11.67 -15.04 -4.61
CA SER A 98 12.82 -14.85 -3.73
C SER A 98 13.96 -14.23 -4.54
N LEU A 99 14.48 -13.07 -4.10
CA LEU A 99 15.63 -12.46 -4.74
C LEU A 99 16.89 -13.31 -4.58
N LYS A 100 17.05 -13.93 -3.41
CA LYS A 100 18.18 -14.81 -3.06
C LYS A 100 18.19 -16.10 -3.88
N ALA A 101 17.04 -16.75 -4.04
CA ALA A 101 16.91 -17.94 -4.89
C ALA A 101 16.79 -17.60 -6.38
N ASN A 102 16.50 -16.34 -6.70
CA ASN A 102 16.26 -15.84 -8.06
C ASN A 102 15.19 -16.65 -8.81
N SER A 103 14.13 -17.03 -8.11
CA SER A 103 13.07 -17.89 -8.64
C SER A 103 11.72 -17.59 -8.00
N TRP A 104 10.66 -17.83 -8.78
CA TRP A 104 9.28 -17.84 -8.27
C TRP A 104 8.94 -19.19 -7.63
N LYS A 105 8.14 -19.13 -6.57
CA LYS A 105 7.52 -20.28 -5.92
C LYS A 105 6.03 -20.00 -5.76
N ARG A 106 5.19 -20.92 -6.22
CA ARG A 106 3.76 -20.88 -5.94
C ARG A 106 3.51 -21.32 -4.50
N ILE A 107 2.76 -20.53 -3.73
CA ILE A 107 2.35 -20.88 -2.36
C ILE A 107 0.87 -21.26 -2.33
N GLN A 108 0.30 -21.48 -1.14
CA GLN A 108 -1.13 -21.76 -1.00
C GLN A 108 -1.96 -20.55 -1.46
N ASP A 109 -3.15 -20.82 -2.01
CA ASP A 109 -4.11 -19.81 -2.44
C ASP A 109 -4.68 -19.05 -1.25
N ILE A 110 -5.18 -17.84 -1.50
CA ILE A 110 -5.77 -17.04 -0.42
C ILE A 110 -7.02 -17.75 0.10
N PRO A 111 -7.17 -17.90 1.43
CA PRO A 111 -8.37 -18.48 2.01
C PRO A 111 -9.51 -17.43 2.00
N SER A 112 -10.22 -17.23 0.87
CA SER A 112 -11.52 -16.53 0.75
C SER A 112 -11.90 -16.29 -0.72
N SER A 113 -12.32 -17.35 -1.44
CA SER A 113 -12.58 -17.27 -2.89
C SER A 113 -13.74 -16.37 -3.30
N SER A 114 -14.64 -16.01 -2.37
CA SER A 114 -15.80 -15.15 -2.66
C SER A 114 -15.51 -13.66 -2.58
N TYR A 115 -14.38 -13.26 -2.01
CA TYR A 115 -14.01 -11.86 -1.86
C TYR A 115 -13.11 -11.46 -3.04
N GLY A 116 -13.47 -10.40 -3.75
CA GLY A 116 -12.60 -9.81 -4.76
C GLY A 116 -11.57 -8.86 -4.14
N PHE A 117 -10.58 -8.46 -4.93
CA PHE A 117 -9.78 -7.28 -4.59
C PHE A 117 -10.65 -6.02 -4.57
N SER A 118 -10.30 -5.08 -3.69
CA SER A 118 -10.91 -3.75 -3.75
C SER A 118 -10.37 -3.01 -4.97
N VAL A 119 -11.02 -3.19 -6.12
CA VAL A 119 -10.57 -2.67 -7.43
C VAL A 119 -10.39 -1.15 -7.36
N GLY A 120 -9.19 -0.67 -7.67
CA GLY A 120 -8.91 0.75 -7.94
C GLY A 120 -7.72 1.36 -7.21
N PHE A 121 -7.34 0.86 -6.02
CA PHE A 121 -6.21 1.38 -5.22
C PHE A 121 -5.65 0.32 -4.26
N CYS A 122 -5.25 -0.85 -4.77
CA CYS A 122 -4.65 -1.91 -3.96
C CYS A 122 -3.26 -1.51 -3.45
N ASP A 123 -3.20 -0.73 -2.37
CA ASP A 123 -1.96 -0.53 -1.63
C ASP A 123 -1.70 -1.78 -0.77
N ILE A 124 -0.91 -2.72 -1.28
CA ILE A 124 -0.34 -3.79 -0.47
C ILE A 124 0.70 -3.17 0.46
N VAL A 125 0.46 -3.23 1.76
CA VAL A 125 1.32 -2.61 2.77
C VAL A 125 2.18 -3.63 3.50
N LEU A 126 3.39 -3.24 3.88
CA LEU A 126 4.28 -4.08 4.69
C LEU A 126 4.32 -3.58 6.13
N LEU A 127 4.01 -4.44 7.10
CA LEU A 127 4.18 -4.17 8.53
C LEU A 127 4.66 -5.42 9.26
N ASN A 128 5.66 -5.28 10.12
CA ASN A 128 6.18 -6.39 10.94
C ASN A 128 6.52 -7.67 10.15
N GLY A 129 7.06 -7.52 8.94
CA GLY A 129 7.45 -8.66 8.08
C GLY A 129 6.29 -9.35 7.35
N ALA A 130 5.06 -8.83 7.47
CA ALA A 130 3.88 -9.33 6.77
C ALA A 130 3.34 -8.29 5.78
N LEU A 131 3.01 -8.74 4.57
CA LEU A 131 2.25 -7.94 3.61
C LEU A 131 0.77 -8.01 3.96
N GLY A 132 0.05 -6.90 3.83
CA GLY A 132 -1.38 -6.81 4.11
C GLY A 132 -2.13 -6.05 3.02
N TRP A 133 -3.35 -6.50 2.72
CA TRP A 133 -4.24 -5.87 1.74
C TRP A 133 -5.70 -6.09 2.13
N LEU A 134 -6.60 -5.34 1.48
CA LEU A 134 -8.05 -5.46 1.65
C LEU A 134 -8.63 -6.36 0.57
N MET A 135 -9.59 -7.19 0.95
CA MET A 135 -10.45 -7.94 0.03
C MET A 135 -11.90 -7.68 0.42
N CYS A 136 -12.78 -7.52 -0.57
CA CYS A 136 -14.17 -7.11 -0.36
C CYS A 136 -15.13 -8.01 -1.15
N ASP A 137 -16.28 -8.33 -0.56
CA ASP A 137 -17.40 -8.97 -1.26
C ASP A 137 -18.35 -7.87 -1.73
N GLU A 138 -18.53 -7.73 -3.05
CA GLU A 138 -19.35 -6.66 -3.64
C GLU A 138 -20.79 -7.11 -3.97
N LEU A 139 -21.15 -8.39 -3.80
CA LEU A 139 -22.38 -8.94 -4.40
C LEU A 139 -23.65 -8.78 -3.56
N LEU A 140 -23.61 -8.99 -2.24
CA LEU A 140 -24.85 -9.11 -1.43
C LEU A 140 -24.86 -8.31 -0.11
N ASP A 141 -23.79 -8.38 0.69
CA ASP A 141 -23.61 -7.53 1.90
C ASP A 141 -22.17 -7.01 1.89
N PRO A 142 -21.94 -5.75 1.49
CA PRO A 142 -20.60 -5.21 1.28
C PRO A 142 -19.76 -5.26 2.55
N GLN A 143 -18.89 -6.27 2.63
CA GLN A 143 -17.97 -6.51 3.74
C GLN A 143 -16.56 -6.58 3.18
N CYS A 144 -15.60 -6.00 3.92
CA CYS A 144 -14.19 -6.18 3.62
C CYS A 144 -13.48 -6.88 4.78
N ILE A 145 -12.44 -7.61 4.42
CA ILE A 145 -11.51 -8.26 5.34
C ILE A 145 -10.10 -7.77 5.02
N ILE A 146 -9.23 -7.85 6.01
CA ILE A 146 -7.79 -7.65 5.82
C ILE A 146 -7.15 -9.03 5.76
N VAL A 147 -6.48 -9.32 4.65
CA VAL A 147 -5.64 -10.49 4.53
C VAL A 147 -4.20 -10.06 4.69
N THR A 148 -3.45 -10.80 5.49
CA THR A 148 -2.01 -10.63 5.64
C THR A 148 -1.27 -11.91 5.26
N LEU A 149 -0.08 -11.77 4.71
CA LEU A 149 0.85 -12.85 4.39
C LEU A 149 2.18 -12.57 5.06
N ASP A 150 2.55 -13.41 6.03
CA ASP A 150 3.86 -13.37 6.67
C ASP A 150 4.93 -13.84 5.68
N LEU A 151 5.91 -12.98 5.37
CA LEU A 151 6.89 -13.29 4.32
C LEU A 151 7.84 -14.42 4.70
N ALA A 152 8.09 -14.62 6.00
CA ALA A 152 9.02 -15.63 6.50
C ALA A 152 8.44 -17.04 6.46
N SER A 153 7.22 -17.18 6.98
CA SER A 153 6.51 -18.44 7.10
C SER A 153 5.60 -18.75 5.92
N GLU A 154 5.33 -17.76 5.06
CA GLU A 154 4.42 -17.85 3.92
C GLU A 154 2.99 -18.27 4.35
N LYS A 155 2.56 -17.81 5.53
CA LYS A 155 1.24 -18.12 6.11
C LYS A 155 0.33 -16.91 6.11
N TYR A 156 -0.93 -17.16 5.80
CA TYR A 156 -1.97 -16.13 5.85
C TYR A 156 -2.53 -15.94 7.26
N ARG A 157 -2.97 -14.72 7.54
CA ARG A 157 -3.93 -14.41 8.61
C ARG A 157 -5.00 -13.49 8.05
N VAL A 158 -6.21 -13.64 8.57
CA VAL A 158 -7.38 -12.86 8.15
C VAL A 158 -7.92 -12.11 9.36
N PHE A 159 -8.19 -10.82 9.19
CA PHE A 159 -8.74 -9.96 10.22
C PHE A 159 -10.01 -9.26 9.71
N PRO A 160 -11.04 -9.11 10.55
CA PRO A 160 -12.12 -8.19 10.27
C PRO A 160 -11.62 -6.74 10.30
N ILE A 161 -12.28 -5.89 9.52
CA ILE A 161 -12.17 -4.42 9.60
C ILE A 161 -12.93 -3.91 10.85
N PRO A 162 -12.72 -2.66 11.31
CA PRO A 162 -13.31 -2.15 12.56
C PRO A 162 -14.79 -1.77 12.47
N VAL A 163 -15.48 -2.14 11.40
CA VAL A 163 -16.90 -1.83 11.17
C VAL A 163 -17.61 -3.02 10.54
N ASP A 164 -18.90 -3.18 10.81
CA ASP A 164 -19.68 -4.29 10.25
C ASP A 164 -19.96 -4.10 8.74
N ARG A 165 -20.04 -2.84 8.29
CA ARG A 165 -20.41 -2.48 6.92
C ARG A 165 -19.60 -1.32 6.38
N VAL A 166 -19.32 -1.37 5.09
CA VAL A 166 -18.64 -0.33 4.34
C VAL A 166 -19.47 0.12 3.14
N ASP A 167 -19.19 1.33 2.66
CA ASP A 167 -19.71 1.83 1.39
C ASP A 167 -18.68 1.50 0.31
N ILE A 168 -19.00 0.60 -0.64
CA ILE A 168 -18.06 0.10 -1.65
C ILE A 168 -18.32 0.74 -3.04
N GLU A 169 -19.10 1.83 -3.12
CA GLU A 169 -19.12 2.60 -4.38
C GLU A 169 -17.68 3.05 -4.74
N ASP A 170 -17.32 3.12 -6.02
CA ASP A 170 -15.93 3.37 -6.47
C ASP A 170 -15.26 4.59 -5.82
N ARG A 171 -16.03 5.62 -5.44
CA ARG A 171 -15.53 6.84 -4.77
C ARG A 171 -15.32 6.69 -3.26
N TYR A 172 -15.73 5.56 -2.70
CA TYR A 172 -15.87 5.28 -1.27
C TYR A 172 -15.15 4.00 -0.83
N LYS A 173 -14.37 3.37 -1.71
CA LYS A 173 -13.60 2.19 -1.37
C LYS A 173 -12.65 2.45 -0.19
N PRO A 174 -12.53 1.50 0.75
CA PRO A 174 -11.63 1.61 1.88
C PRO A 174 -10.17 1.45 1.42
N ASP A 175 -9.25 2.10 2.12
CA ASP A 175 -7.82 1.99 1.84
C ASP A 175 -7.01 1.57 3.07
N LEU A 176 -6.09 0.64 2.87
CA LEU A 176 -5.14 0.17 3.87
C LEU A 176 -3.83 0.96 3.74
N LYS A 177 -3.24 1.33 4.89
CA LYS A 177 -2.05 2.16 5.01
C LYS A 177 -1.22 1.74 6.21
N ILE A 178 0.02 2.20 6.22
CA ILE A 178 0.84 2.28 7.42
C ILE A 178 0.88 3.73 7.88
N LEU A 179 0.62 3.96 9.16
CA LEU A 179 0.73 5.28 9.77
C LEU A 179 1.59 5.18 11.03
N GLY A 180 2.85 5.63 10.93
CA GLY A 180 3.84 5.34 11.96
C GLY A 180 4.13 3.83 11.98
N ASP A 181 3.96 3.20 13.14
CA ASP A 181 4.13 1.75 13.31
C ASP A 181 2.78 1.00 13.36
N TYR A 182 1.69 1.68 13.00
CA TYR A 182 0.34 1.11 13.06
C TYR A 182 -0.20 0.75 11.69
N LEU A 183 -0.91 -0.39 11.64
CA LEU A 183 -1.80 -0.69 10.53
C LEU A 183 -2.99 0.28 10.61
N CYS A 184 -3.24 0.97 9.51
CA CYS A 184 -4.23 2.02 9.40
C CYS A 184 -5.24 1.66 8.31
N ILE A 185 -6.53 1.78 8.60
CA ILE A 185 -7.59 1.66 7.60
C ILE A 185 -8.36 2.98 7.52
N CYS A 186 -8.53 3.46 6.31
CA CYS A 186 -9.29 4.65 6.00
C CYS A 186 -10.62 4.23 5.38
N LEU A 187 -11.71 4.47 6.10
CA LEU A 187 -13.07 4.14 5.70
C LEU A 187 -13.74 5.39 5.15
N ASN A 188 -14.19 5.30 3.90
CA ASN A 188 -14.72 6.43 3.16
C ASN A 188 -16.25 6.32 3.10
N PHE A 189 -16.97 7.08 3.92
CA PHE A 189 -18.44 7.13 3.87
C PHE A 189 -18.91 8.32 3.01
N ARG A 190 -20.21 8.38 2.70
CA ARG A 190 -20.78 9.51 1.94
C ARG A 190 -20.51 10.89 2.56
N SER A 191 -20.65 11.01 3.88
CA SER A 191 -20.56 12.29 4.59
C SER A 191 -19.23 12.52 5.30
N ARG A 192 -18.42 11.48 5.51
CA ARG A 192 -17.21 11.57 6.32
C ARG A 192 -16.17 10.53 5.92
N ARG A 193 -14.96 10.72 6.42
CA ARG A 193 -13.89 9.74 6.36
C ARG A 193 -13.43 9.42 7.77
N ASP A 194 -13.49 8.13 8.11
CA ASP A 194 -13.03 7.64 9.41
C ASP A 194 -11.67 6.97 9.22
N VAL A 195 -10.71 7.35 10.05
CA VAL A 195 -9.37 6.76 10.02
C VAL A 195 -9.16 5.99 11.31
N TRP A 196 -8.96 4.70 11.18
CA TRP A 196 -8.77 3.78 12.29
C TRP A 196 -7.34 3.25 12.28
N ILE A 197 -6.78 3.05 13.48
CA ILE A 197 -5.49 2.40 13.67
C ILE A 197 -5.63 1.18 14.58
N MET A 198 -4.91 0.11 14.25
CA MET A 198 -4.79 -1.08 15.08
C MET A 198 -3.63 -0.85 16.05
N LYS A 199 -3.94 -0.61 17.33
CA LYS A 199 -2.92 -0.25 18.33
C LYS A 199 -1.97 -1.39 18.64
N GLU A 200 -2.48 -2.61 18.61
CA GLU A 200 -1.72 -3.83 18.82
C GLU A 200 -1.85 -4.71 17.58
N TYR A 201 -0.76 -4.83 16.82
CA TYR A 201 -0.78 -5.52 15.54
C TYR A 201 -1.22 -6.98 15.70
N GLY A 202 -2.26 -7.37 14.96
CA GLY A 202 -2.88 -8.70 15.00
C GLY A 202 -4.03 -8.83 15.99
N GLU A 203 -4.27 -7.84 16.84
CA GLU A 203 -5.35 -7.86 17.84
C GLU A 203 -6.54 -7.02 17.36
N THR A 204 -7.62 -7.67 16.94
CA THR A 204 -8.81 -7.03 16.37
C THR A 204 -9.50 -6.08 17.36
N GLU A 205 -9.48 -6.42 18.64
CA GLU A 205 -10.06 -5.60 19.71
C GLU A 205 -9.26 -4.30 19.95
N SER A 206 -8.06 -4.18 19.38
CA SER A 206 -7.20 -3.00 19.54
C SER A 206 -7.49 -1.90 18.52
N TRP A 207 -8.43 -2.12 17.60
CA TRP A 207 -8.86 -1.10 16.66
C TRP A 207 -9.38 0.12 17.41
N SER A 208 -8.89 1.30 17.01
CA SER A 208 -9.29 2.57 17.60
C SER A 208 -9.46 3.63 16.53
N LEU A 209 -10.54 4.40 16.63
CA LEU A 209 -10.76 5.54 15.76
C LEU A 209 -9.75 6.62 16.12
N LEU A 210 -8.85 6.94 15.19
CA LEU A 210 -7.86 7.98 15.37
C LEU A 210 -8.47 9.36 15.16
N TYR A 211 -9.20 9.54 14.04
CA TYR A 211 -9.98 10.74 13.77
C TYR A 211 -11.07 10.47 12.73
N SER A 212 -12.02 11.41 12.65
CA SER A 212 -13.04 11.48 11.61
C SER A 212 -13.08 12.89 11.03
N ILE A 213 -13.11 12.99 9.71
CA ILE A 213 -13.17 14.26 8.99
C ILE A 213 -14.42 14.27 8.11
N ASP A 214 -15.26 15.28 8.26
CA ASP A 214 -16.40 15.49 7.36
C ASP A 214 -15.92 15.72 5.94
N LYS A 215 -16.51 15.01 4.97
CA LYS A 215 -16.12 15.14 3.57
C LYS A 215 -16.60 16.47 3.02
N GLN A 216 -15.65 17.27 2.57
CA GLN A 216 -15.96 18.34 1.62
C GLN A 216 -16.02 17.76 0.19
N PRO A 217 -16.88 18.29 -0.69
CA PRO A 217 -16.95 17.84 -2.07
C PRO A 217 -15.56 17.86 -2.73
N ASN A 218 -15.14 16.73 -3.29
CA ASN A 218 -13.88 16.57 -4.03
C ASN A 218 -12.59 16.80 -3.22
N VAL A 219 -12.62 16.62 -1.89
CA VAL A 219 -11.42 16.70 -1.04
C VAL A 219 -11.16 15.35 -0.39
N TYR A 220 -10.05 14.71 -0.77
CA TYR A 220 -9.61 13.42 -0.24
C TYR A 220 -8.29 13.57 0.51
N GLY A 221 -8.28 13.30 1.83
CA GLY A 221 -7.09 13.40 2.66
C GLY A 221 -6.49 12.03 3.00
N LYS A 222 -5.40 11.61 2.35
CA LYS A 222 -4.65 10.37 2.65
C LYS A 222 -3.68 10.61 3.80
N PRO A 223 -3.73 9.84 4.91
CA PRO A 223 -2.74 9.97 5.97
C PRO A 223 -1.38 9.47 5.53
N LEU A 224 -0.34 10.21 5.89
CA LEU A 224 1.05 9.93 5.50
C LEU A 224 1.95 9.64 6.71
N ALA A 225 1.90 10.48 7.74
CA ALA A 225 2.79 10.34 8.90
C ALA A 225 2.26 11.06 10.14
N PHE A 226 2.71 10.62 11.32
CA PHE A 226 2.59 11.43 12.53
C PHE A 226 3.65 12.53 12.59
N SER A 227 3.28 13.62 13.24
CA SER A 227 4.22 14.60 13.78
C SER A 227 5.07 13.96 14.90
N LYS A 228 6.21 14.58 15.21
CA LYS A 228 7.16 14.02 16.19
C LYS A 228 6.58 13.80 17.59
N ASN A 229 5.60 14.61 17.99
CA ASN A 229 4.92 14.50 19.28
C ASN A 229 3.61 13.69 19.19
N GLY A 230 3.25 13.17 18.01
CA GLY A 230 2.04 12.37 17.80
C GLY A 230 0.73 13.15 17.79
N GLU A 231 0.75 14.48 18.01
CA GLU A 231 -0.48 15.30 18.14
C GLU A 231 -1.11 15.67 16.80
N MET A 232 -0.34 15.58 15.72
CA MET A 232 -0.78 15.89 14.36
C MET A 232 -0.50 14.77 13.37
N VAL A 233 -1.33 14.65 12.34
CA VAL A 233 -1.18 13.74 11.20
C VAL A 233 -0.94 14.56 9.93
N LEU A 234 0.08 14.21 9.16
CA LEU A 234 0.33 14.77 7.84
C LEU A 234 -0.61 14.10 6.85
N LEU A 235 -1.40 14.92 6.16
CA LEU A 235 -2.34 14.49 5.12
C LEU A 235 -1.85 14.94 3.76
N GLU A 236 -1.96 14.06 2.77
CA GLU A 236 -2.04 14.43 1.37
C GLU A 236 -3.49 14.71 1.01
N ILE A 237 -3.79 15.96 0.73
CA ILE A 237 -5.13 16.40 0.35
C ILE A 237 -5.18 16.59 -1.17
N LEU A 238 -5.90 15.70 -1.84
CA LEU A 238 -6.25 15.78 -3.26
C LEU A 238 -7.52 16.61 -3.42
N GLY A 239 -7.47 17.63 -4.27
CA GLY A 239 -8.64 18.42 -4.64
C GLY A 239 -8.39 19.32 -5.83
N ASN A 240 -9.41 19.49 -6.69
CA ASN A 240 -9.36 20.37 -7.87
C ASN A 240 -8.17 20.10 -8.82
N GLY A 241 -7.78 18.83 -8.98
CA GLY A 241 -6.72 18.42 -9.92
C GLY A 241 -5.29 18.65 -9.44
N TYR A 242 -5.10 19.02 -8.17
CA TYR A 242 -3.78 19.10 -7.54
C TYR A 242 -3.79 18.44 -6.17
N SER A 243 -2.60 18.13 -5.69
CA SER A 243 -2.38 17.59 -4.36
C SER A 243 -1.59 18.58 -3.51
N ARG A 244 -1.89 18.63 -2.21
CA ARG A 244 -1.20 19.47 -1.23
C ARG A 244 -0.99 18.73 0.07
N LEU A 245 0.06 19.09 0.80
CA LEU A 245 0.33 18.55 2.13
C LEU A 245 -0.27 19.46 3.20
N SER A 246 -0.89 18.89 4.23
CA SER A 246 -1.44 19.63 5.36
C SER A 246 -1.33 18.83 6.66
N TRP A 247 -1.02 19.51 7.77
CA TRP A 247 -1.13 18.92 9.10
C TRP A 247 -2.59 18.97 9.56
N TYR A 248 -3.09 17.86 10.08
CA TYR A 248 -4.33 17.77 10.82
C TYR A 248 -4.02 17.65 12.31
N ASP A 249 -4.47 18.61 13.10
CA ASP A 249 -4.37 18.62 14.56
C ASP A 249 -5.46 17.72 15.15
N LEU A 250 -5.07 16.64 15.82
CA LEU A 250 -5.99 15.62 16.34
C LEU A 250 -6.88 16.15 17.46
N GLU A 251 -6.37 17.08 18.27
CA GLU A 251 -7.10 17.66 19.40
C GLU A 251 -8.05 18.76 18.93
N LYS A 252 -7.54 19.71 18.15
CA LYS A 252 -8.32 20.87 17.68
C LYS A 252 -9.19 20.56 16.47
N LYS A 253 -9.00 19.39 15.84
CA LYS A 253 -9.70 18.96 14.63
C LYS A 253 -9.59 20.00 13.51
N SER A 254 -8.39 20.55 13.33
CA SER A 254 -8.13 21.65 12.39
C SER A 254 -7.02 21.30 11.41
N VAL A 255 -7.12 21.82 10.19
CA VAL A 255 -6.14 21.58 9.11
C VAL A 255 -5.28 22.82 8.91
N LYS A 256 -3.96 22.62 8.88
CA LYS A 256 -2.97 23.66 8.56
C LYS A 256 -2.12 23.22 7.37
N GLN A 257 -2.14 24.02 6.31
CA GLN A 257 -1.34 23.74 5.11
C GLN A 257 0.16 23.73 5.42
N VAL A 258 0.88 22.83 4.75
CA VAL A 258 2.33 22.69 4.83
C VAL A 258 2.94 23.20 3.53
N GLU A 259 3.98 24.01 3.65
CA GLU A 259 4.85 24.38 2.53
C GLU A 259 6.19 23.67 2.69
N ILE A 260 6.62 22.96 1.65
CA ILE A 260 7.95 22.35 1.57
C ILE A 260 8.72 23.05 0.46
N SER A 261 9.88 23.63 0.80
CA SER A 261 10.73 24.30 -0.18
C SER A 261 11.16 23.32 -1.28
N GLY A 262 10.93 23.69 -2.54
CA GLY A 262 11.19 22.84 -3.71
C GLY A 262 10.02 21.93 -4.12
N LEU A 263 8.94 21.86 -3.33
CA LEU A 263 7.75 21.06 -3.62
C LEU A 263 6.51 21.98 -3.57
N ARG A 264 6.20 22.64 -4.69
CA ARG A 264 4.93 23.37 -4.87
C ARG A 264 3.90 22.46 -5.52
N ASN A 265 2.61 22.65 -5.16
CA ASN A 265 1.41 21.99 -5.68
C ASN A 265 1.67 21.11 -6.91
N PHE A 266 1.53 19.80 -6.74
CA PHE A 266 1.89 18.83 -7.75
C PHE A 266 0.63 18.27 -8.44
N LEU A 267 0.76 18.00 -9.75
CA LEU A 267 -0.34 17.71 -10.67
C LEU A 267 -0.79 16.24 -10.67
N THR A 268 -0.09 15.36 -9.96
CA THR A 268 -0.35 13.92 -9.95
C THR A 268 -0.14 13.36 -8.55
N THR A 269 -0.94 12.37 -8.12
CA THR A 269 -0.73 11.61 -6.88
C THR A 269 0.74 11.19 -6.80
N ILE A 270 1.42 11.57 -5.71
CA ILE A 270 2.80 11.13 -5.47
C ILE A 270 2.71 9.78 -4.78
N CYS A 271 3.40 8.78 -5.29
CA CYS A 271 3.58 7.54 -4.56
C CYS A 271 4.63 7.78 -3.47
N TRP A 272 4.15 7.87 -2.23
CA TRP A 272 4.97 8.19 -1.08
C TRP A 272 5.53 6.91 -0.47
N GLY A 273 6.86 6.79 -0.48
CA GLY A 273 7.58 5.96 0.49
C GLY A 273 8.20 6.87 1.53
N ILE A 274 7.67 6.91 2.76
CA ILE A 274 8.35 7.63 3.85
C ILE A 274 9.42 6.71 4.40
N CYS A 275 10.66 6.93 3.97
CA CYS A 275 11.81 6.20 4.44
C CYS A 275 12.27 6.76 5.79
N TRP A 276 12.20 5.95 6.84
CA TRP A 276 12.93 6.20 8.09
C TRP A 276 14.25 5.43 8.03
N GLY A 277 15.30 6.08 7.53
CA GLY A 277 16.63 5.49 7.41
C GLY A 277 17.45 6.09 6.27
N SER A 278 18.76 6.11 6.42
CA SER A 278 19.68 6.46 5.34
C SER A 278 19.55 5.44 4.20
N LEU A 279 19.59 5.89 2.95
CA LEU A 279 19.80 5.02 1.79
C LEU A 279 21.11 4.25 2.03
N CYS A 280 21.02 2.99 2.45
CA CYS A 280 22.22 2.19 2.71
C CYS A 280 23.03 2.05 1.43
N LEU A 281 24.33 2.34 1.53
CA LEU A 281 25.32 1.98 0.51
C LEU A 281 25.49 0.46 0.58
N LEU A 282 24.99 -0.24 -0.43
CA LEU A 282 25.43 -1.59 -0.73
C LEU A 282 26.81 -1.48 -1.35
N ASP A 283 27.82 -1.38 -0.49
CA ASP A 283 29.18 -1.89 -0.69
C ASP A 283 29.79 -1.88 0.72
N GLY A 284 29.90 -3.08 1.32
CA GLY A 284 30.56 -3.23 2.59
C GLY A 284 32.05 -3.00 2.40
N ASP A 285 32.54 -1.83 2.79
CA ASP A 285 33.94 -1.60 3.12
C ASP A 285 34.00 -0.60 4.28
N CYS A 286 34.77 -0.98 5.30
CA CYS A 286 35.14 -0.15 6.45
C CYS A 286 36.02 1.03 6.04
#